data_AF-A0A397DTL6-F1
#
_entry.id   AF-A0A397DTL6-F1
#
_cell.length_a   1.000
_cell.length_b   1.000
_cell.length_c   1.000
_cell.angle_alpha   90.00
_cell.angle_beta   90.00
_cell.angle_gamma   90.00
#
_symmetry.space_group_name_H-M   'P 1'
#
loop_
_entity.id
_entity.type
_entity.pdbx_description
1 polymer ?
#
loop_
_entity_poly.entity_id
_entity_poly.type
_entity_poly.pdbx_seq_one_letter_code
_entity_poly.pdbx_strand_id
1 'polypeptide(L)'
;MVSAWLEAFGRMKPLPKNLHLNDHTASLKRCLSLFDLICYGVGCSVGAGVYSLIGIGASITGPSISISFLVSGIACIFTSLTYSEFAARVPITGSAYSFVYVTFGELAAWLIGWNLMLGYGISAAGIARSWASYVVIFMRQWNIQIPHEWIAVDVWGMSCSAMAAALIVVLSVILLAGVHESAKFNMVVTGLNVAVLVLVIAVGSTQVDVANWEPFAPEGVHGVMQGAGVIFFAYLGFDMVACLAEEVPDPQTNVPRGIIGSLLISMSIYIGVSLVVTGYAPSLSILYRVSHVVSFGSMFGLTTAAFTCLMGQPRIFYQMSKDVFTFVNAGLLVLRFDTTTSTSTSTTSHLRMLSTTAFPVRLLSFVVSSFATCLAINVDLPTSVQLALGSTVLLTYWWIHNGTLHPVCSTTVFVCPWVPAVPCLGIFSNTYMMTSLPLLAWYHLLSITNYLTRYHQLKDHTRTGVAMWMGVGIFLYGCYGVHHSKLGDNEEESQPLI
;
A
#
# COMPACT_ATOMS: atom_id res chain seq x y z
N MET A 1 -26.61 19.29 -9.47
CA MET A 1 -25.87 18.04 -9.21
C MET A 1 -24.64 17.91 -10.09
N VAL A 2 -24.76 17.82 -11.42
CA VAL A 2 -23.59 17.62 -12.31
C VAL A 2 -22.52 18.72 -12.17
N SER A 3 -22.92 19.99 -11.99
CA SER A 3 -21.98 21.10 -11.74
C SER A 3 -21.21 20.96 -10.42
N ALA A 4 -21.88 20.59 -9.33
CA ALA A 4 -21.26 20.36 -8.03
C ALA A 4 -20.30 19.16 -8.04
N TRP A 5 -20.64 18.11 -8.79
CA TRP A 5 -19.72 17.01 -9.04
C TRP A 5 -18.49 17.48 -9.82
N LEU A 6 -18.67 18.21 -10.92
CA LEU A 6 -17.56 18.74 -11.74
C LEU A 6 -16.66 19.72 -10.98
N GLU A 7 -17.22 20.55 -10.11
CA GLU A 7 -16.44 21.41 -9.21
C GLU A 7 -15.69 20.59 -8.16
N ALA A 8 -16.33 19.60 -7.53
CA ALA A 8 -15.68 18.72 -6.57
C ALA A 8 -14.57 17.85 -7.20
N PHE A 9 -14.69 17.48 -8.48
CA PHE A 9 -13.60 16.85 -9.24
C PHE A 9 -12.35 17.73 -9.32
N GLY A 10 -12.50 19.06 -9.35
CA GLY A 10 -11.40 20.02 -9.52
C GLY A 10 -10.87 20.65 -8.22
N ARG A 11 -11.52 20.42 -7.07
CA ARG A 11 -11.09 21.00 -5.78
C ARG A 11 -9.79 20.35 -5.32
N MET A 12 -8.69 21.08 -5.47
CA MET A 12 -7.36 20.69 -4.97
C MET A 12 -7.13 21.31 -3.60
N LYS A 13 -6.48 20.56 -2.72
CA LYS A 13 -6.08 21.07 -1.41
C LYS A 13 -4.88 22.03 -1.57
N PRO A 14 -4.99 23.31 -1.19
CA PRO A 14 -3.86 24.23 -1.23
C PRO A 14 -2.78 23.77 -0.24
N LEU A 15 -1.52 23.85 -0.65
CA LEU A 15 -0.40 23.57 0.24
C LEU A 15 -0.33 24.67 1.31
N PRO A 16 -0.19 24.32 2.61
CA PRO A 16 -0.08 25.32 3.66
C PRO A 16 1.15 26.22 3.40
N LYS A 17 0.92 27.55 3.38
CA LYS A 17 1.93 28.59 3.10
C LYS A 17 3.17 28.52 4.02
N ASN A 18 3.01 27.93 5.20
CA ASN A 18 4.03 27.89 6.24
C ASN A 18 4.41 26.46 6.63
N LEU A 19 5.06 25.71 5.72
CA LEU A 19 5.68 24.42 6.07
C LEU A 19 6.78 24.56 7.17
N HIS A 20 7.26 25.78 7.42
CA HIS A 20 8.43 26.09 8.24
C HIS A 20 8.14 26.88 9.53
N LEU A 21 6.91 27.35 9.77
CA LEU A 21 6.58 28.03 11.03
C LEU A 21 5.84 27.06 11.94
N ASN A 22 6.30 27.03 13.19
CA ASN A 22 5.69 26.33 14.31
C ASN A 22 4.28 26.87 14.57
N ASP A 23 3.31 26.54 13.72
CA ASP A 23 1.92 26.83 14.04
C ASP A 23 1.48 25.89 15.16
N HIS A 24 1.01 26.52 16.23
CA HIS A 24 0.59 25.92 17.50
C HIS A 24 -0.69 25.06 17.40
N THR A 25 -1.02 24.54 16.23
CA THR A 25 -2.18 23.66 15.99
C THR A 25 -1.78 22.20 16.25
N ALA A 26 -1.77 21.80 17.52
CA ALA A 26 -1.69 20.40 17.97
C ALA A 26 -0.69 19.53 17.17
N SER A 27 0.56 19.99 16.99
CA SER A 27 1.57 19.23 16.28
C SER A 27 2.01 18.01 17.11
N LEU A 28 2.02 16.85 16.46
CA LEU A 28 2.49 15.60 17.08
C LEU A 28 3.95 15.77 17.51
N LYS A 29 4.32 15.18 18.65
CA LYS A 29 5.68 15.30 19.18
C LYS A 29 6.66 14.61 18.22
N ARG A 30 7.56 15.38 17.61
CA ARG A 30 8.63 14.87 16.76
C ARG A 30 9.61 14.04 17.59
N CYS A 31 9.49 12.73 17.55
CA CYS A 31 10.26 11.81 18.39
C CYS A 31 10.79 10.58 17.66
N LEU A 32 10.44 10.38 16.39
CA LEU A 32 10.87 9.23 15.59
C LEU A 32 12.20 9.52 14.90
N SER A 33 13.18 8.65 15.08
CA SER A 33 14.45 8.70 14.38
C SER A 33 14.36 8.04 12.99
N LEU A 34 15.38 8.26 12.15
CA LEU A 34 15.51 7.56 10.86
C LEU A 34 15.53 6.03 11.05
N PHE A 35 16.14 5.55 12.12
CA PHE A 35 16.19 4.13 12.42
C PHE A 35 14.79 3.58 12.74
N ASP A 36 13.98 4.34 13.49
CA ASP A 36 12.60 3.97 13.79
C ASP A 36 11.76 3.88 12.52
N LEU A 37 11.96 4.79 11.55
CA LEU A 37 11.29 4.76 10.26
C LEU A 37 11.65 3.54 9.42
N ILE A 38 12.93 3.17 9.40
CA ILE A 38 13.39 1.97 8.69
C ILE A 38 12.81 0.72 9.36
N CYS A 39 12.91 0.61 10.69
CA CYS A 39 12.31 -0.50 11.45
C CYS A 39 10.79 -0.57 11.29
N TYR A 40 10.12 0.57 11.15
CA TYR A 40 8.70 0.63 10.86
C TYR A 40 8.37 0.10 9.48
N GLY A 41 9.06 0.57 8.43
CA GLY A 41 8.85 0.10 7.06
C GLY A 41 9.19 -1.38 6.90
N VAL A 42 10.32 -1.82 7.43
CA VAL A 42 10.72 -3.25 7.43
C VAL A 42 9.71 -4.09 8.21
N GLY A 43 9.26 -3.60 9.37
CA GLY A 43 8.25 -4.30 10.16
C GLY A 43 6.92 -4.48 9.46
N CYS A 44 6.51 -3.49 8.65
CA CYS A 44 5.28 -3.55 7.89
C CYS A 44 5.37 -4.50 6.69
N SER A 45 6.48 -4.48 5.96
CA SER A 45 6.66 -5.36 4.81
C SER A 45 6.99 -6.78 5.25
N VAL A 46 8.00 -6.97 6.09
CA VAL A 46 8.57 -8.27 6.51
C VAL A 46 7.68 -8.97 7.54
N GLY A 47 6.51 -9.42 7.10
CA GLY A 47 5.55 -10.18 7.91
C GLY A 47 4.92 -11.32 7.11
N ALA A 48 3.63 -11.20 6.80
CA ALA A 48 2.90 -12.24 6.07
C ALA A 48 3.50 -12.54 4.68
N GLY A 49 4.19 -11.57 4.08
CA GLY A 49 4.96 -11.76 2.86
C GLY A 49 6.00 -12.87 2.95
N VAL A 50 6.92 -12.79 3.93
CA VAL A 50 7.99 -13.79 4.07
C VAL A 50 7.42 -15.14 4.46
N TYR A 51 6.52 -15.16 5.45
CA TYR A 51 6.11 -16.42 6.07
C TYR A 51 5.05 -17.15 5.27
N SER A 52 4.06 -16.44 4.71
CA SER A 52 2.94 -17.06 4.00
C SER A 52 3.09 -17.02 2.49
N LEU A 53 3.52 -15.90 1.90
CA LEU A 53 3.52 -15.75 0.44
C LEU A 53 4.68 -16.46 -0.25
N ILE A 54 5.82 -16.69 0.42
CA ILE A 54 6.93 -17.44 -0.17
C ILE A 54 6.49 -18.85 -0.57
N GLY A 55 5.75 -19.56 0.29
CA GLY A 55 5.26 -20.91 -0.03
C GLY A 55 4.28 -20.94 -1.20
N ILE A 56 3.34 -19.98 -1.24
CA ILE A 56 2.37 -19.86 -2.33
C ILE A 56 3.08 -19.49 -3.64
N GLY A 57 3.97 -18.51 -3.60
CA GLY A 57 4.78 -18.10 -4.75
C GLY A 57 5.62 -19.24 -5.28
N ALA A 58 6.28 -20.00 -4.40
CA ALA A 58 7.14 -21.12 -4.79
C ALA A 58 6.34 -22.25 -5.43
N SER A 59 5.07 -22.44 -5.05
CA SER A 59 4.19 -23.41 -5.71
C SER A 59 3.84 -23.03 -7.16
N ILE A 60 3.94 -21.75 -7.52
CA ILE A 60 3.66 -21.23 -8.86
C ILE A 60 4.95 -21.14 -9.69
N THR A 61 6.02 -20.62 -9.11
CA THR A 61 7.28 -20.29 -9.83
C THR A 61 8.34 -21.38 -9.73
N GLY A 62 8.21 -22.31 -8.78
CA GLY A 62 9.31 -23.18 -8.36
C GLY A 62 10.50 -22.38 -7.81
N PRO A 63 11.75 -22.85 -8.02
CA PRO A 63 12.97 -22.20 -7.52
C PRO A 63 13.17 -20.74 -7.98
N SER A 64 12.55 -20.36 -9.11
CA SER A 64 12.64 -19.01 -9.69
C SER A 64 11.91 -17.91 -8.93
N ILE A 65 11.29 -18.21 -7.79
CA ILE A 65 10.64 -17.24 -6.90
C ILE A 65 11.57 -16.07 -6.50
N SER A 66 12.87 -16.31 -6.40
CA SER A 66 13.86 -15.28 -6.09
C SER A 66 13.93 -14.20 -7.17
N ILE A 67 13.79 -14.60 -8.45
CA ILE A 67 13.67 -13.66 -9.56
C ILE A 67 12.34 -12.92 -9.49
N SER A 68 11.24 -13.62 -9.16
CA SER A 68 9.94 -12.95 -8.96
C SER A 68 10.04 -11.85 -7.90
N PHE A 69 10.69 -12.12 -6.76
CA PHE A 69 10.90 -11.13 -5.70
C PHE A 69 11.79 -9.97 -6.16
N LEU A 70 12.81 -10.25 -6.97
CA LEU A 70 13.67 -9.23 -7.57
C LEU A 70 12.88 -8.31 -8.52
N VAL A 71 12.09 -8.89 -9.43
CA VAL A 71 11.27 -8.14 -10.39
C VAL A 71 10.22 -7.30 -9.66
N SER A 72 9.51 -7.89 -8.70
CA SER A 72 8.54 -7.14 -7.88
C SER A 72 9.23 -6.05 -7.04
N GLY A 73 10.41 -6.31 -6.50
CA GLY A 73 11.19 -5.33 -5.74
C GLY A 73 11.61 -4.13 -6.59
N ILE A 74 12.06 -4.37 -7.82
CA ILE A 74 12.40 -3.30 -8.79
C ILE A 74 11.17 -2.46 -9.13
N ALA A 75 10.02 -3.08 -9.35
CA ALA A 75 8.75 -2.36 -9.55
C ALA A 75 8.40 -1.45 -8.36
N CYS A 76 8.58 -1.96 -7.14
CA CYS A 76 8.39 -1.18 -5.92
C CYS A 76 9.44 -0.06 -5.78
N ILE A 77 10.68 -0.24 -6.23
CA ILE A 77 11.71 0.80 -6.18
C ILE A 77 11.27 2.01 -7.00
N PHE A 78 10.81 1.81 -8.24
CA PHE A 78 10.31 2.92 -9.07
C PHE A 78 9.17 3.69 -8.39
N THR A 79 8.25 2.97 -7.74
CA THR A 79 7.15 3.56 -6.98
C THR A 79 7.65 4.26 -5.72
N SER A 80 8.64 3.70 -5.02
CA SER A 80 9.19 4.27 -3.79
C SER A 80 9.92 5.59 -4.03
N LEU A 81 10.58 5.74 -5.18
CA LEU A 81 11.27 6.97 -5.58
C LEU A 81 10.27 8.11 -5.82
N THR A 82 9.14 7.84 -6.46
CA THR A 82 8.09 8.85 -6.65
C THR A 82 7.40 9.20 -5.33
N TYR A 83 7.09 8.19 -4.50
CA TYR A 83 6.57 8.41 -3.14
C TYR A 83 7.51 9.23 -2.28
N SER A 84 8.83 9.02 -2.40
CA SER A 84 9.85 9.75 -1.66
C SER A 84 9.90 11.23 -2.03
N GLU A 85 9.77 11.57 -3.32
CA GLU A 85 9.68 12.97 -3.76
C GLU A 85 8.40 13.65 -3.25
N PHE A 86 7.26 12.95 -3.27
CA PHE A 86 6.02 13.47 -2.69
C PHE A 86 6.12 13.67 -1.17
N ALA A 87 6.68 12.71 -0.45
CA ALA A 87 6.88 12.83 1.00
C ALA A 87 7.85 13.96 1.37
N ALA A 88 8.86 14.21 0.55
CA ALA A 88 9.78 15.33 0.76
C ALA A 88 9.13 16.70 0.50
N ARG A 89 8.21 16.78 -0.46
CA ARG A 89 7.50 18.01 -0.84
C ARG A 89 6.33 18.33 0.08
N VAL A 90 5.59 17.31 0.49
CA VAL A 90 4.37 17.44 1.27
C VAL A 90 4.50 16.54 2.51
N PRO A 91 5.26 16.96 3.53
CA PRO A 91 5.52 16.20 4.75
C PRO A 91 4.33 16.26 5.72
N ILE A 92 3.14 15.92 5.21
CA ILE A 92 1.90 15.82 5.99
C ILE A 92 1.51 14.36 6.15
N THR A 93 0.84 14.04 7.26
CA THR A 93 0.31 12.69 7.48
C THR A 93 -0.83 12.40 6.48
N GLY A 94 -0.92 11.15 6.00
CA GLY A 94 -1.99 10.68 5.11
C GLY A 94 -1.53 9.96 3.84
N SER A 95 -0.21 9.84 3.60
CA SER A 95 0.37 9.05 2.50
C SER A 95 -0.32 9.35 1.14
N ALA A 96 -0.67 8.33 0.36
CA ALA A 96 -1.22 8.50 -0.98
C ALA A 96 -2.50 9.34 -1.04
N TYR A 97 -3.36 9.30 0.00
CA TYR A 97 -4.57 10.14 0.08
C TYR A 97 -4.20 11.63 -0.05
N SER A 98 -3.28 12.08 0.79
CA SER A 98 -2.83 13.47 0.83
C SER A 98 -2.14 13.88 -0.48
N PHE A 99 -1.32 13.00 -1.06
CA PHE A 99 -0.62 13.29 -2.31
C PHE A 99 -1.58 13.45 -3.50
N VAL A 100 -2.59 12.58 -3.58
CA VAL A 100 -3.61 12.65 -4.63
C VAL A 100 -4.53 13.84 -4.44
N TYR A 101 -4.81 14.24 -3.21
CA TYR A 101 -5.66 15.39 -2.97
C TYR A 101 -5.04 16.71 -3.46
N VAL A 102 -3.72 16.85 -3.29
CA VAL A 102 -2.98 18.03 -3.77
C VAL A 102 -2.84 18.03 -5.30
N THR A 103 -2.88 16.87 -5.95
CA THR A 103 -2.55 16.73 -7.39
C THR A 103 -3.74 16.49 -8.31
N PHE A 104 -4.68 15.63 -7.92
CA PHE A 104 -5.81 15.17 -8.74
C PHE A 104 -7.18 15.60 -8.19
N GLY A 105 -7.20 16.24 -7.02
CA GLY A 105 -8.41 16.77 -6.41
C GLY A 105 -9.15 15.79 -5.51
N GLU A 106 -10.28 16.28 -4.99
CA GLU A 106 -11.00 15.68 -3.86
C GLU A 106 -11.55 14.27 -4.15
N LEU A 107 -12.23 14.06 -5.28
CA LEU A 107 -12.85 12.75 -5.55
C LEU A 107 -11.78 11.65 -5.69
N ALA A 108 -10.71 11.93 -6.42
CA ALA A 108 -9.62 10.98 -6.59
C ALA A 108 -8.97 10.63 -5.25
N ALA A 109 -8.77 11.64 -4.39
CA ALA A 109 -8.28 11.43 -3.04
C ALA A 109 -9.25 10.59 -2.22
N TRP A 110 -10.54 10.91 -2.22
CA TRP A 110 -11.57 10.15 -1.50
C TRP A 110 -11.56 8.67 -1.88
N LEU A 111 -11.56 8.35 -3.17
CA LEU A 111 -11.55 6.97 -3.64
C LEU A 111 -10.29 6.23 -3.21
N ILE A 112 -9.14 6.89 -3.24
CA ILE A 112 -7.88 6.31 -2.78
C ILE A 112 -7.88 6.10 -1.27
N GLY A 113 -8.29 7.09 -0.47
CA GLY A 113 -8.41 6.96 0.98
C GLY A 113 -9.38 5.85 1.39
N TRP A 114 -10.52 5.77 0.71
CA TRP A 114 -11.53 4.73 0.90
C TRP A 114 -10.99 3.34 0.57
N ASN A 115 -10.21 3.20 -0.50
CA ASN A 115 -9.57 1.93 -0.85
C ASN A 115 -8.42 1.57 0.11
N LEU A 116 -7.60 2.53 0.52
CA LEU A 116 -6.52 2.33 1.50
C LEU A 116 -7.07 1.85 2.85
N MET A 117 -8.19 2.41 3.29
CA MET A 117 -8.88 1.98 4.51
C MET A 117 -9.23 0.48 4.47
N LEU A 118 -9.82 0.02 3.37
CA LEU A 118 -10.13 -1.38 3.16
C LEU A 118 -8.84 -2.21 3.08
N GLY A 119 -7.83 -1.73 2.34
CA GLY A 119 -6.55 -2.38 2.16
C GLY A 119 -5.85 -2.71 3.48
N TYR A 120 -5.70 -1.73 4.38
CA TYR A 120 -5.08 -1.98 5.69
C TYR A 120 -5.94 -2.83 6.61
N GLY A 121 -7.27 -2.66 6.58
CA GLY A 121 -8.18 -3.47 7.40
C GLY A 121 -8.14 -4.95 7.02
N ILE A 122 -8.23 -5.26 5.71
CA ILE A 122 -8.13 -6.64 5.19
C ILE A 122 -6.73 -7.20 5.45
N SER A 123 -5.68 -6.39 5.27
CA SER A 123 -4.30 -6.81 5.53
C SER A 123 -4.10 -7.17 6.99
N ALA A 124 -4.51 -6.32 7.93
CA ALA A 124 -4.41 -6.59 9.37
C ALA A 124 -5.19 -7.87 9.76
N ALA A 125 -6.40 -8.05 9.25
CA ALA A 125 -7.21 -9.26 9.49
C ALA A 125 -6.56 -10.52 8.91
N GLY A 126 -6.05 -10.45 7.68
CA GLY A 126 -5.34 -11.55 7.02
C GLY A 126 -4.06 -11.95 7.77
N ILE A 127 -3.25 -10.97 8.16
CA ILE A 127 -2.02 -11.17 8.94
C ILE A 127 -2.35 -11.79 10.31
N ALA A 128 -3.38 -11.31 11.00
CA ALA A 128 -3.81 -11.86 12.28
C ALA A 128 -4.28 -13.33 12.16
N ARG A 129 -4.93 -13.69 11.04
CA ARG A 129 -5.32 -15.08 10.75
C ARG A 129 -4.10 -15.96 10.47
N SER A 130 -3.12 -15.46 9.70
CA SER A 130 -1.84 -16.16 9.52
C SER A 130 -1.13 -16.36 10.86
N TRP A 131 -1.10 -15.33 11.72
CA TRP A 131 -0.50 -15.40 13.05
C TRP A 131 -1.13 -16.51 13.90
N ALA A 132 -2.46 -16.56 13.97
CA ALA A 132 -3.17 -17.60 14.71
C ALA A 132 -2.83 -19.02 14.21
N SER A 133 -2.60 -19.17 12.90
CA SER A 133 -2.20 -20.45 12.31
C SER A 133 -0.78 -20.86 12.72
N TYR A 134 0.17 -19.92 12.77
CA TYR A 134 1.54 -20.18 13.22
C TYR A 134 1.65 -20.47 14.72
N VAL A 135 0.84 -19.81 15.55
CA VAL A 135 0.76 -20.12 16.99
C VAL A 135 0.38 -21.59 17.20
N VAL A 136 -0.55 -22.11 16.42
CA VAL A 136 -0.99 -23.51 16.52
C VAL A 136 0.10 -24.47 16.07
N ILE A 137 0.83 -24.13 15.00
CA ILE A 137 1.99 -24.92 14.54
C ILE A 137 3.04 -24.98 15.65
N PHE A 138 3.38 -23.83 16.25
CA PHE A 138 4.34 -23.75 17.35
C PHE A 138 3.90 -24.54 18.59
N MET A 139 2.63 -24.43 18.99
CA MET A 139 2.09 -25.14 20.15
C MET A 139 2.03 -26.65 19.94
N ARG A 140 1.71 -27.10 18.72
CA ARG A 140 1.76 -28.53 18.34
C ARG A 140 3.18 -29.09 18.45
N GLN A 141 4.21 -28.30 18.15
CA GLN A 141 5.60 -28.72 18.31
C GLN A 141 5.97 -28.94 19.79
N TRP A 142 5.26 -28.32 20.73
CA TRP A 142 5.40 -28.51 22.18
C TRP A 142 4.42 -29.54 22.77
N ASN A 143 3.77 -30.34 21.91
CA ASN A 143 2.71 -31.30 22.28
C ASN A 143 1.46 -30.67 22.93
N ILE A 144 1.24 -29.36 22.78
CA ILE A 144 0.05 -28.67 23.26
C ILE A 144 -0.97 -28.61 22.11
N GLN A 145 -2.07 -29.36 22.25
CA GLN A 145 -3.16 -29.35 21.28
C GLN A 145 -4.16 -28.23 21.61
N ILE A 146 -4.14 -27.17 20.80
CA ILE A 146 -5.16 -26.12 20.88
C ILE A 146 -6.46 -26.63 20.22
N PRO A 147 -7.63 -26.50 20.87
CA PRO A 147 -8.91 -26.87 20.27
C PRO A 147 -9.17 -26.09 18.97
N HIS A 148 -9.72 -26.77 17.96
CA HIS A 148 -9.94 -26.20 16.63
C HIS A 148 -10.84 -24.94 16.66
N GLU A 149 -11.73 -24.86 17.64
CA GLU A 149 -12.63 -23.73 17.90
C GLU A 149 -11.90 -22.39 18.10
N TRP A 150 -10.64 -22.38 18.56
CA TRP A 150 -9.90 -21.12 18.72
C TRP A 150 -9.39 -20.55 17.39
N ILE A 151 -9.29 -21.40 16.37
CA ILE A 151 -8.67 -21.11 15.07
C ILE A 151 -9.75 -20.82 14.03
N ALA A 152 -10.79 -21.65 14.00
CA ALA A 152 -11.89 -21.56 13.07
C ALA A 152 -13.20 -21.96 13.77
N VAL A 153 -14.02 -20.96 14.09
CA VAL A 153 -15.45 -21.13 14.40
C VAL A 153 -16.22 -20.77 13.15
N ASP A 154 -17.09 -21.66 12.69
CA ASP A 154 -18.06 -21.32 11.65
C ASP A 154 -19.24 -20.58 12.28
N VAL A 155 -19.25 -19.25 12.16
CA VAL A 155 -20.34 -18.39 12.62
C VAL A 155 -21.07 -17.93 11.38
N TRP A 156 -22.29 -18.43 11.17
CA TRP A 156 -23.17 -18.00 10.07
C TRP A 156 -22.57 -18.25 8.67
N GLY A 157 -21.80 -19.34 8.50
CA GLY A 157 -21.11 -19.65 7.24
C GLY A 157 -19.80 -18.87 7.06
N MET A 158 -19.37 -18.10 8.07
CA MET A 158 -18.09 -17.38 8.08
C MET A 158 -17.12 -18.03 9.05
N SER A 159 -15.95 -18.42 8.54
CA SER A 159 -14.87 -18.93 9.37
C SER A 159 -14.20 -17.79 10.15
N CYS A 160 -14.59 -17.62 11.41
CA CYS A 160 -14.07 -16.64 12.35
C CYS A 160 -12.95 -17.25 13.21
N SER A 161 -11.95 -16.45 13.60
CA SER A 161 -10.85 -16.89 14.46
C SER A 161 -10.81 -16.06 15.74
N ALA A 162 -11.13 -16.69 16.88
CA ALA A 162 -11.08 -16.03 18.19
C ALA A 162 -9.65 -15.57 18.54
N MET A 163 -8.66 -16.37 18.18
CA MET A 163 -7.24 -16.07 18.39
C MET A 163 -6.77 -14.85 17.59
N ALA A 164 -7.18 -14.74 16.32
CA ALA A 164 -6.86 -13.57 15.50
C ALA A 164 -7.55 -12.29 16.02
N ALA A 165 -8.81 -12.40 16.47
CA ALA A 165 -9.53 -11.28 17.08
C ALA A 165 -8.86 -10.81 18.38
N ALA A 166 -8.42 -11.74 19.22
CA ALA A 166 -7.70 -11.44 20.45
C ALA A 166 -6.39 -10.67 20.17
N LEU A 167 -5.62 -11.08 19.15
CA LEU A 167 -4.42 -10.36 18.72
C LEU A 167 -4.76 -8.91 18.34
N ILE A 168 -5.77 -8.69 17.50
CA ILE A 168 -6.16 -7.34 17.06
C ILE A 168 -6.56 -6.47 18.25
N VAL A 169 -7.31 -7.02 19.22
CA VAL A 169 -7.70 -6.30 20.44
C VAL A 169 -6.46 -5.92 21.26
N VAL A 170 -5.54 -6.85 21.49
CA VAL A 170 -4.29 -6.58 22.23
C VAL A 170 -3.46 -5.50 21.55
N LEU A 171 -3.26 -5.60 20.23
CA LEU A 171 -2.54 -4.59 19.45
C LEU A 171 -3.24 -3.24 19.52
N SER A 172 -4.56 -3.21 19.43
CA SER A 172 -5.35 -1.98 19.55
C SER A 172 -5.18 -1.32 20.93
N VAL A 173 -5.14 -2.10 22.02
CA VAL A 173 -4.89 -1.58 23.36
C VAL A 173 -3.48 -0.98 23.47
N ILE A 174 -2.47 -1.62 22.86
CA ILE A 174 -1.10 -1.08 22.83
C ILE A 174 -1.06 0.25 22.05
N LEU A 175 -1.79 0.35 20.94
CA LEU A 175 -1.88 1.60 20.16
C LEU A 175 -2.49 2.75 20.94
N LEU A 176 -3.46 2.46 21.82
CA LEU A 176 -4.08 3.47 22.69
C LEU A 176 -3.12 3.98 23.77
N ALA A 177 -2.06 3.25 24.12
CA ALA A 177 -1.05 3.68 25.09
C ALA A 177 -0.13 4.81 24.57
N GLY A 178 -0.16 5.07 23.25
CA GLY A 178 0.52 6.20 22.62
C GLY A 178 1.66 5.82 21.68
N VAL A 179 1.99 6.76 20.80
CA VAL A 179 2.92 6.56 19.67
C VAL A 179 4.36 6.26 20.12
N HIS A 180 4.85 6.93 21.17
CA HIS A 180 6.24 6.76 21.61
C HIS A 180 6.51 5.33 22.12
N GLU A 181 5.59 4.78 22.91
CA GLU A 181 5.69 3.40 23.38
C GLU A 181 5.39 2.39 22.25
N SER A 182 4.47 2.73 21.35
CA SER A 182 4.19 1.96 20.14
C SER A 182 5.43 1.82 19.23
N ALA A 183 6.19 2.90 19.03
CA ALA A 183 7.40 2.90 18.21
C ALA A 183 8.50 2.01 18.82
N LYS A 184 8.71 2.08 20.14
CA LYS A 184 9.65 1.20 20.85
C LYS A 184 9.25 -0.26 20.74
N PHE A 185 7.97 -0.56 20.98
CA PHE A 185 7.43 -1.90 20.82
C PHE A 185 7.69 -2.42 19.41
N ASN A 186 7.33 -1.64 18.39
CA ASN A 186 7.55 -1.99 17.00
C ASN A 186 9.03 -2.24 16.70
N MET A 187 9.93 -1.36 17.14
CA MET A 187 11.37 -1.51 16.94
C MET A 187 11.90 -2.83 17.53
N VAL A 188 11.50 -3.17 18.76
CA VAL A 188 11.94 -4.42 19.43
C VAL A 188 11.42 -5.65 18.68
N VAL A 189 10.13 -5.67 18.33
CA VAL A 189 9.51 -6.83 17.66
C VAL A 189 10.04 -6.98 16.23
N THR A 190 10.19 -5.89 15.46
CA THR A 190 10.84 -5.93 14.14
C THR A 190 12.28 -6.39 14.25
N GLY A 191 13.05 -5.87 15.20
CA GLY A 191 14.45 -6.23 15.39
C GLY A 191 14.63 -7.72 15.65
N LEU A 192 13.77 -8.30 16.50
CA LEU A 192 13.76 -9.73 16.77
C LEU A 192 13.34 -10.53 15.53
N ASN A 193 12.31 -10.09 14.80
CA ASN A 193 11.88 -10.74 13.56
C ASN A 193 13.00 -10.79 12.51
N VAL A 194 13.65 -9.64 12.25
CA VAL A 194 14.79 -9.56 11.31
C VAL A 194 15.94 -10.45 11.78
N ALA A 195 16.26 -10.47 13.08
CA ALA A 195 17.30 -11.34 13.62
C ALA A 195 16.99 -12.83 13.38
N VAL A 196 15.73 -13.24 13.56
CA VAL A 196 15.32 -14.63 13.26
C VAL A 196 15.45 -14.94 11.77
N LEU A 197 15.06 -14.02 10.89
CA LEU A 197 15.20 -14.23 9.44
C LEU A 197 16.65 -14.30 8.99
N VAL A 198 17.53 -13.45 9.53
CA VAL A 198 18.97 -13.52 9.28
C VAL A 198 19.54 -14.85 9.76
N LEU A 199 19.12 -15.34 10.93
CA LEU A 199 19.51 -16.66 11.43
C LEU A 199 19.03 -17.78 10.51
N VAL A 200 17.78 -17.73 10.03
CA VAL A 200 17.23 -18.70 9.09
C VAL A 200 18.03 -18.70 7.79
N ILE A 201 18.42 -17.54 7.27
CA ILE A 201 19.27 -17.44 6.08
C ILE A 201 20.65 -18.05 6.36
N ALA A 202 21.29 -17.69 7.48
CA ALA A 202 22.62 -18.16 7.84
C ALA A 202 22.66 -19.68 8.04
N VAL A 203 21.74 -20.25 8.83
CA VAL A 203 21.67 -21.69 9.07
C VAL A 203 21.20 -22.43 7.81
N GLY A 204 20.17 -21.92 7.15
CA GLY A 204 19.59 -22.56 5.98
C GLY A 204 20.54 -22.60 4.79
N SER A 205 21.38 -21.58 4.59
CA SER A 205 22.40 -21.57 3.53
C SER A 205 23.41 -22.72 3.63
N THR A 206 23.65 -23.27 4.83
CA THR A 206 24.53 -24.45 5.00
C THR A 206 23.89 -25.77 4.57
N GLN A 207 22.57 -25.79 4.35
CA GLN A 207 21.76 -26.97 4.03
C GLN A 207 21.11 -26.88 2.64
N VAL A 208 21.59 -25.94 1.81
CA VAL A 208 21.12 -25.80 0.44
C VAL A 208 21.76 -26.88 -0.42
N ASP A 209 20.92 -27.70 -1.06
CA ASP A 209 21.34 -28.58 -2.14
C ASP A 209 21.04 -27.90 -3.47
N VAL A 210 22.09 -27.69 -4.27
CA VAL A 210 22.01 -27.04 -5.58
C VAL A 210 21.16 -27.87 -6.56
N ALA A 211 21.04 -29.19 -6.35
CA ALA A 211 20.19 -30.04 -7.17
C ALA A 211 18.70 -29.65 -7.12
N ASN A 212 18.23 -29.05 -6.00
CA ASN A 212 16.84 -28.60 -5.87
C ASN A 212 16.53 -27.37 -6.73
N TRP A 213 17.54 -26.71 -7.27
CA TRP A 213 17.37 -25.60 -8.20
C TRP A 213 17.27 -26.03 -9.65
N GLU A 214 17.30 -27.34 -9.95
CA GLU A 214 17.10 -27.87 -11.30
C GLU A 214 15.77 -28.63 -11.40
N PRO A 215 14.82 -28.20 -12.26
CA PRO A 215 14.83 -27.02 -13.11
C PRO A 215 14.52 -25.71 -12.36
N PHE A 216 15.28 -24.64 -12.63
CA PHE A 216 15.16 -23.39 -11.87
C PHE A 216 13.84 -22.65 -12.16
N ALA A 217 13.44 -22.60 -13.42
CA ALA A 217 12.23 -21.95 -13.89
C ALA A 217 11.36 -22.95 -14.68
N PRO A 218 10.62 -23.85 -14.00
CA PRO A 218 9.80 -24.86 -14.67
C PRO A 218 8.72 -24.25 -15.57
N GLU A 219 8.10 -23.16 -15.11
CA GLU A 219 7.04 -22.42 -15.82
C GLU A 219 7.59 -21.26 -16.68
N GLY A 220 8.92 -21.22 -16.87
CA GLY A 220 9.60 -20.18 -17.63
C GLY A 220 9.32 -18.75 -17.15
N VAL A 221 9.38 -17.79 -18.08
CA VAL A 221 9.16 -16.36 -17.79
C VAL A 221 7.73 -16.09 -17.34
N HIS A 222 6.75 -16.81 -17.88
CA HIS A 222 5.34 -16.62 -17.53
C HIS A 222 5.08 -16.90 -16.06
N GLY A 223 5.59 -18.03 -15.54
CA GLY A 223 5.47 -18.36 -14.12
C GLY A 223 6.15 -17.34 -13.21
N VAL A 224 7.37 -16.90 -13.57
CA VAL A 224 8.11 -15.86 -12.81
C VAL A 224 7.27 -14.59 -12.68
N MET A 225 6.65 -14.15 -13.76
CA MET A 225 5.86 -12.93 -13.77
C MET A 225 4.52 -13.09 -13.03
N GLN A 226 3.85 -14.24 -13.14
CA GLN A 226 2.65 -14.56 -12.37
C GLN A 226 2.94 -14.58 -10.87
N GLY A 227 4.03 -15.23 -10.47
CA GLY A 227 4.50 -15.24 -9.08
C GLY A 227 4.84 -13.85 -8.57
N ALA A 228 5.47 -13.00 -9.41
CA ALA A 228 5.78 -11.61 -9.06
C ALA A 228 4.52 -10.81 -8.72
N GLY A 229 3.41 -11.01 -9.44
CA GLY A 229 2.13 -10.37 -9.14
C GLY A 229 1.55 -10.80 -7.78
N VAL A 230 1.64 -12.09 -7.44
CA VAL A 230 1.15 -12.63 -6.16
C VAL A 230 1.98 -12.13 -4.97
N ILE A 231 3.31 -12.16 -5.10
CA ILE A 231 4.22 -11.76 -4.01
C ILE A 231 4.40 -10.25 -3.92
N PHE A 232 3.89 -9.46 -4.88
CA PHE A 232 3.88 -7.98 -4.80
C PHE A 232 3.27 -7.48 -3.48
N PHE A 233 2.28 -8.20 -2.96
CA PHE A 233 1.69 -7.93 -1.64
C PHE A 233 2.72 -7.92 -0.51
N ALA A 234 3.80 -8.70 -0.61
CA ALA A 234 4.88 -8.73 0.39
C ALA A 234 5.63 -7.39 0.51
N TYR A 235 5.61 -6.56 -0.53
CA TYR A 235 6.27 -5.25 -0.52
C TYR A 235 5.36 -4.11 -0.06
N LEU A 236 4.09 -4.38 0.26
CA LEU A 236 3.23 -3.35 0.86
C LEU A 236 3.81 -2.91 2.22
N GLY A 237 3.72 -1.61 2.52
CA GLY A 237 4.13 -1.06 3.81
C GLY A 237 5.19 0.04 3.76
N PHE A 238 5.98 0.16 2.69
CA PHE A 238 6.95 1.27 2.57
C PHE A 238 6.26 2.63 2.57
N ASP A 239 5.04 2.70 2.04
CA ASP A 239 4.17 3.86 1.99
C ASP A 239 3.64 4.28 3.37
N MET A 240 3.67 3.38 4.35
CA MET A 240 3.29 3.67 5.73
C MET A 240 4.31 4.51 6.48
N VAL A 241 5.57 4.49 6.03
CA VAL A 241 6.60 5.41 6.54
C VAL A 241 6.20 6.86 6.26
N ALA A 242 5.51 7.14 5.14
CA ALA A 242 5.02 8.48 4.82
C ALA A 242 3.92 8.97 5.78
N CYS A 243 3.16 8.07 6.41
CA CYS A 243 2.16 8.46 7.42
C CYS A 243 2.77 9.04 8.70
N LEU A 244 4.06 8.78 8.95
CA LEU A 244 4.78 9.22 10.15
C LEU A 244 5.49 10.57 9.98
N ALA A 245 5.33 11.24 8.84
CA ALA A 245 6.06 12.48 8.52
C ALA A 245 5.94 13.56 9.60
N GLU A 246 4.79 13.70 10.26
CA GLU A 246 4.57 14.72 11.30
C GLU A 246 5.32 14.45 12.62
N GLU A 247 5.76 13.21 12.86
CA GLU A 247 6.43 12.77 14.09
C GLU A 247 7.95 12.64 13.94
N VAL A 248 8.48 13.02 12.79
CA VAL A 248 9.89 12.89 12.41
C VAL A 248 10.55 14.28 12.45
N PRO A 249 11.73 14.43 13.07
CA PRO A 249 12.54 15.62 12.90
C PRO A 249 13.10 15.64 11.47
N ASP A 250 13.00 16.78 10.78
CA ASP A 250 13.41 16.92 9.37
C ASP A 250 12.79 15.87 8.43
N PRO A 251 11.46 15.88 8.26
CA PRO A 251 10.76 14.88 7.46
C PRO A 251 11.15 14.92 5.98
N GLN A 252 11.58 16.08 5.46
CA GLN A 252 11.99 16.22 4.06
C GLN A 252 13.17 15.32 3.68
N THR A 253 14.03 15.00 4.65
CA THR A 253 15.21 14.14 4.42
C THR A 253 15.00 12.73 4.97
N ASN A 254 14.42 12.61 6.16
CA ASN A 254 14.37 11.34 6.88
C ASN A 254 13.27 10.40 6.38
N VAL A 255 12.12 10.92 5.95
CA VAL A 255 11.03 10.09 5.42
C VAL A 255 11.42 9.42 4.09
N PRO A 256 11.98 10.13 3.08
CA PRO A 256 12.50 9.50 1.86
C PRO A 256 13.53 8.38 2.12
N ARG A 257 14.48 8.64 3.03
CA ARG A 257 15.51 7.65 3.41
C ARG A 257 14.89 6.44 4.11
N GLY A 258 13.86 6.64 4.92
CA GLY A 258 13.11 5.57 5.57
C GLY A 258 12.36 4.69 4.57
N ILE A 259 11.68 5.30 3.58
CA ILE A 259 10.95 4.59 2.52
C ILE A 259 11.90 3.71 1.69
N ILE A 260 12.97 4.29 1.14
CA ILE A 260 13.91 3.57 0.28
C ILE A 260 14.71 2.54 1.08
N GLY A 261 15.19 2.92 2.27
CA GLY A 261 16.00 2.04 3.12
C GLY A 261 15.23 0.80 3.57
N SER A 262 13.98 0.96 4.02
CA SER A 262 13.14 -0.17 4.42
C SER A 262 12.82 -1.12 3.26
N LEU A 263 12.57 -0.58 2.07
CA LEU A 263 12.31 -1.38 0.87
C LEU A 263 13.52 -2.23 0.47
N LEU A 264 14.72 -1.64 0.42
CA LEU A 264 15.95 -2.36 0.03
C LEU A 264 16.33 -3.45 1.03
N ILE A 265 16.14 -3.20 2.33
CA ILE A 265 16.36 -4.21 3.38
C ILE A 265 15.37 -5.36 3.21
N SER A 266 14.08 -5.05 3.04
CA SER A 266 13.02 -6.06 2.87
C SER A 266 13.25 -6.91 1.63
N MET A 267 13.60 -6.28 0.50
CA MET A 267 13.95 -6.94 -0.76
C MET A 267 15.10 -7.94 -0.59
N SER A 268 16.16 -7.52 0.12
CA SER A 268 17.33 -8.36 0.38
C SER A 268 16.96 -9.58 1.24
N ILE A 269 16.13 -9.38 2.26
CA ILE A 269 15.62 -10.47 3.12
C ILE A 269 14.75 -11.43 2.29
N TYR A 270 13.84 -10.93 1.46
CA TYR A 270 12.98 -11.77 0.64
C TYR A 270 13.75 -12.66 -0.32
N ILE A 271 14.70 -12.08 -1.07
CA ILE A 271 15.54 -12.83 -1.99
C ILE A 271 16.33 -13.90 -1.23
N GLY A 272 16.97 -13.52 -0.11
CA GLY A 272 17.75 -14.45 0.72
C GLY A 272 16.93 -15.62 1.26
N VAL A 273 15.77 -15.35 1.88
CA VAL A 273 14.89 -16.41 2.40
C VAL A 273 14.36 -17.27 1.27
N SER A 274 13.98 -16.68 0.14
CA SER A 274 13.42 -17.42 -0.99
C SER A 274 14.41 -18.43 -1.58
N LEU A 275 15.69 -18.07 -1.72
CA LEU A 275 16.76 -18.96 -2.20
C LEU A 275 17.01 -20.11 -1.21
N VAL A 276 17.00 -19.81 0.08
CA VAL A 276 17.21 -20.80 1.13
C VAL A 276 16.05 -21.80 1.20
N VAL A 277 14.81 -21.31 1.10
CA VAL A 277 13.61 -22.16 1.17
C VAL A 277 13.52 -23.08 -0.05
N THR A 278 13.82 -22.60 -1.25
CA THR A 278 13.76 -23.43 -2.47
C THR A 278 14.91 -24.41 -2.61
N GLY A 279 16.08 -24.06 -2.06
CA GLY A 279 17.26 -24.93 -2.06
C GLY A 279 17.26 -25.97 -0.93
N TYR A 280 16.30 -25.92 -0.01
CA TYR A 280 16.35 -26.68 1.24
C TYR A 280 16.19 -28.20 1.01
N ALA A 281 17.26 -28.97 1.27
CA ALA A 281 17.22 -30.43 1.30
C ALA A 281 17.16 -30.93 2.76
N PRO A 282 16.03 -31.50 3.22
CA PRO A 282 15.87 -31.79 4.64
C PRO A 282 16.69 -33.00 5.09
N SER A 283 17.52 -32.80 6.11
CA SER A 283 17.78 -33.84 7.11
C SER A 283 16.72 -33.74 8.22
N LEU A 284 16.14 -34.87 8.63
CA LEU A 284 14.99 -34.91 9.56
C LEU A 284 15.28 -34.20 10.90
N SER A 285 16.54 -34.22 11.34
CA SER A 285 17.01 -33.62 12.60
C SER A 285 17.26 -32.10 12.53
N ILE A 286 17.42 -31.51 11.35
CA ILE A 286 17.61 -30.06 11.22
C ILE A 286 16.29 -29.38 10.88
N LEU A 287 15.42 -30.08 10.14
CA LEU A 287 14.07 -29.62 9.83
C LEU A 287 13.27 -29.30 11.10
N TYR A 288 13.36 -30.12 12.17
CA TYR A 288 12.68 -29.81 13.43
C TYR A 288 13.21 -28.51 14.07
N ARG A 289 14.54 -28.33 14.14
CA ARG A 289 15.16 -27.14 14.75
C ARG A 289 14.80 -25.86 14.00
N VAL A 290 14.88 -25.90 12.67
CA VAL A 290 14.55 -24.76 11.82
C VAL A 290 13.05 -24.44 11.91
N SER A 291 12.18 -25.46 11.94
CA SER A 291 10.73 -25.27 12.07
C SER A 291 10.33 -24.58 13.38
N HIS A 292 11.00 -24.90 14.50
CA HIS A 292 10.77 -24.21 15.78
C HIS A 292 11.18 -22.73 15.71
N VAL A 293 12.37 -22.45 15.18
CA VAL A 293 12.89 -21.08 15.07
C VAL A 293 12.04 -20.24 14.12
N VAL A 294 11.64 -20.79 12.98
CA VAL A 294 10.78 -20.10 11.99
C VAL A 294 9.39 -19.85 12.57
N SER A 295 8.78 -20.83 13.26
CA SER A 295 7.45 -20.66 13.85
C SER A 295 7.45 -19.66 15.01
N PHE A 296 8.55 -19.62 15.78
CA PHE A 296 8.74 -18.61 16.81
C PHE A 296 8.93 -17.22 16.20
N GLY A 297 9.79 -17.07 15.18
CA GLY A 297 10.02 -15.81 14.48
C GLY A 297 8.77 -15.26 13.80
N SER A 298 7.99 -16.12 13.16
CA SER A 298 6.77 -15.72 12.45
C SER A 298 5.73 -15.11 13.39
N MET A 299 5.67 -15.56 14.65
CA MET A 299 4.80 -14.93 15.65
C MET A 299 5.16 -13.46 15.86
N PHE A 300 6.45 -13.10 15.95
CA PHE A 300 6.87 -11.71 16.10
C PHE A 300 6.69 -10.93 14.80
N GLY A 301 7.13 -11.47 13.66
CA GLY A 301 7.01 -10.80 12.37
C GLY A 301 5.57 -10.49 11.97
N LEU A 302 4.65 -11.44 12.18
CA LEU A 302 3.23 -11.24 11.91
C LEU A 302 2.58 -10.28 12.93
N THR A 303 3.04 -10.28 14.18
CA THR A 303 2.59 -9.30 15.19
C THR A 303 2.98 -7.89 14.78
N THR A 304 4.23 -7.67 14.39
CA THR A 304 4.71 -6.38 13.88
C THR A 304 3.92 -5.92 12.67
N ALA A 305 3.76 -6.79 11.65
CA ALA A 305 3.08 -6.39 10.42
C ALA A 305 1.59 -6.06 10.66
N ALA A 306 0.91 -6.81 11.54
CA ALA A 306 -0.45 -6.46 11.95
C ALA A 306 -0.49 -5.12 12.70
N PHE A 307 0.46 -4.90 13.60
CA PHE A 307 0.58 -3.68 14.38
C PHE A 307 0.82 -2.44 13.50
N THR A 308 1.71 -2.53 12.51
CA THR A 308 1.99 -1.43 11.58
C THR A 308 0.81 -1.11 10.66
N CYS A 309 0.06 -2.13 10.20
CA CYS A 309 -1.17 -1.89 9.45
C CYS A 309 -2.23 -1.16 10.30
N LEU A 310 -2.36 -1.54 11.59
CA LEU A 310 -3.27 -0.90 12.53
C LEU A 310 -2.81 0.51 12.94
N MET A 311 -1.50 0.81 12.93
CA MET A 311 -0.97 2.16 13.18
C MET A 311 -1.29 3.16 12.05
N GLY A 312 -1.22 2.71 10.80
CA GLY A 312 -1.44 3.58 9.64
C GLY A 312 -2.92 3.97 9.44
N GLN A 313 -3.83 3.05 9.78
CA GLN A 313 -5.25 3.19 9.46
C GLN A 313 -5.94 4.38 10.17
N PRO A 314 -5.80 4.60 11.50
CA PRO A 314 -6.40 5.75 12.19
C PRO A 314 -5.93 7.10 11.66
N ARG A 315 -4.69 7.18 11.14
CA ARG A 315 -4.13 8.41 10.57
C ARG A 315 -4.80 8.80 9.27
N ILE A 316 -5.07 7.81 8.43
CA ILE A 316 -5.84 8.00 7.19
C ILE A 316 -7.27 8.40 7.55
N PHE A 317 -7.90 7.74 8.52
CA PHE A 317 -9.21 8.15 9.02
C PHE A 317 -9.23 9.57 9.57
N TYR A 318 -8.21 9.94 10.35
CA TYR A 318 -8.11 11.27 10.91
C TYR A 318 -7.94 12.32 9.80
N GLN A 319 -7.08 12.06 8.81
CA GLN A 319 -6.86 12.97 7.71
C GLN A 319 -8.10 13.09 6.81
N MET A 320 -8.75 11.97 6.50
CA MET A 320 -10.05 11.96 5.81
C MET A 320 -11.12 12.66 6.65
N SER A 321 -11.14 12.53 7.97
CA SER A 321 -12.13 13.21 8.84
C SER A 321 -11.91 14.72 8.92
N LYS A 322 -10.65 15.18 8.95
CA LYS A 322 -10.30 16.61 8.85
C LYS A 322 -10.83 17.22 7.55
N ASP A 323 -10.76 16.45 6.47
CA ASP A 323 -11.04 16.92 5.13
C ASP A 323 -12.51 16.68 4.70
N VAL A 324 -13.18 15.62 5.20
CA VAL A 324 -14.49 15.16 4.74
C VAL A 324 -15.61 15.36 5.75
N PHE A 325 -15.33 15.40 7.06
CA PHE A 325 -16.17 15.97 8.11
C PHE A 325 -15.69 15.57 9.51
N THR A 326 -15.73 16.54 10.41
CA THR A 326 -16.12 16.39 11.81
C THR A 326 -17.13 15.26 11.97
N PHE A 327 -16.67 14.03 12.20
CA PHE A 327 -17.57 12.90 12.40
C PHE A 327 -18.11 12.95 13.83
N VAL A 328 -19.15 13.77 13.96
CA VAL A 328 -20.31 13.62 14.84
C VAL A 328 -20.24 14.15 16.28
N ASN A 329 -19.10 14.36 16.97
CA ASN A 329 -19.17 14.93 18.35
C ASN A 329 -18.09 15.94 18.81
N ALA A 330 -17.00 16.17 18.06
CA ALA A 330 -15.91 17.03 18.54
C ALA A 330 -16.04 18.52 18.16
N GLY A 331 -16.99 18.90 17.30
CA GLY A 331 -17.12 20.27 16.76
C GLY A 331 -18.13 21.18 17.46
N LEU A 332 -18.96 20.66 18.37
CA LEU A 332 -20.06 21.44 18.99
C LEU A 332 -19.58 22.42 20.08
N LEU A 333 -18.30 22.37 20.46
CA LEU A 333 -17.77 23.11 21.62
C LEU A 333 -16.86 24.30 21.28
N VAL A 334 -16.51 24.53 20.02
CA VAL A 334 -15.45 25.51 19.69
C VAL A 334 -15.91 26.75 18.93
N LEU A 335 -17.13 26.84 18.37
CA LEU A 335 -17.51 28.01 17.58
C LEU A 335 -18.94 28.50 17.81
N ARG A 336 -19.26 28.87 19.05
CA ARG A 336 -20.04 30.11 19.26
C ARG A 336 -19.09 31.27 19.00
N PHE A 337 -18.98 31.71 17.76
CA PHE A 337 -18.94 33.10 17.34
C PHE A 337 -18.91 33.14 15.81
N ASP A 338 -19.74 34.02 15.28
CA ASP A 338 -20.27 34.07 13.92
C ASP A 338 -20.00 35.47 13.33
N THR A 339 -20.39 35.66 12.05
CA THR A 339 -20.57 36.89 11.24
C THR A 339 -19.45 37.23 10.23
N THR A 340 -19.57 36.87 8.92
CA THR A 340 -20.27 37.52 7.76
C THR A 340 -19.48 38.72 7.16
N THR A 341 -19.34 39.01 5.85
CA THR A 341 -20.16 38.81 4.62
C THR A 341 -19.40 39.32 3.36
N SER A 342 -19.65 38.73 2.16
CA SER A 342 -19.71 39.29 0.77
C SER A 342 -18.55 40.13 0.17
N THR A 343 -18.20 40.20 -1.12
CA THR A 343 -18.72 39.81 -2.47
C THR A 343 -17.62 40.15 -3.51
N SER A 344 -17.27 39.26 -4.46
CA SER A 344 -17.61 39.24 -5.91
C SER A 344 -16.44 39.41 -6.94
N THR A 345 -16.38 38.47 -7.90
CA THR A 345 -16.20 38.59 -9.39
C THR A 345 -15.00 39.38 -9.99
N SER A 346 -14.28 38.99 -11.06
CA SER A 346 -14.38 37.93 -12.08
C SER A 346 -13.12 37.89 -12.98
N THR A 347 -12.97 36.77 -13.72
CA THR A 347 -12.48 36.62 -15.12
C THR A 347 -11.00 36.80 -15.49
N THR A 348 -10.37 35.70 -15.93
CA THR A 348 -9.96 35.46 -17.35
C THR A 348 -9.36 34.05 -17.55
N SER A 349 -10.14 33.07 -18.02
CA SER A 349 -9.81 31.64 -17.97
C SER A 349 -10.02 30.83 -19.27
N HIS A 350 -9.74 31.39 -20.45
CA HIS A 350 -9.92 30.63 -21.71
C HIS A 350 -8.62 30.21 -22.41
N LEU A 351 -7.47 30.85 -22.14
CA LEU A 351 -6.19 30.47 -22.75
C LEU A 351 -5.26 29.65 -21.85
N ARG A 352 -5.59 29.51 -20.55
CA ARG A 352 -4.88 28.66 -19.58
C ARG A 352 -5.51 27.25 -19.47
N MET A 353 -6.71 27.06 -20.01
CA MET A 353 -7.45 25.79 -19.95
C MET A 353 -7.00 24.77 -21.02
N LEU A 354 -6.28 25.20 -22.06
CA LEU A 354 -5.82 24.30 -23.14
C LEU A 354 -4.42 23.68 -22.91
N SER A 355 -3.54 24.29 -22.10
CA SER A 355 -2.26 23.65 -21.74
C SER A 355 -2.40 22.70 -20.54
N THR A 356 -3.25 23.05 -19.57
CA THR A 356 -3.45 22.28 -18.33
C THR A 356 -4.31 21.02 -18.55
N THR A 357 -5.19 21.00 -19.54
CA THR A 357 -5.99 19.81 -19.93
C THR A 357 -5.18 18.78 -20.73
N ALA A 358 -4.03 19.16 -21.30
CA ALA A 358 -3.21 18.23 -22.06
C ALA A 358 -2.48 17.20 -21.19
N PHE A 359 -2.05 17.56 -19.98
CA PHE A 359 -1.27 16.65 -19.12
C PHE A 359 -2.09 15.51 -18.50
N PRO A 360 -3.28 15.74 -17.90
CA PRO A 360 -4.12 14.65 -17.39
C PRO A 360 -4.54 13.69 -18.50
N VAL A 361 -4.81 14.20 -19.71
CA VAL A 361 -5.14 13.36 -20.89
C VAL A 361 -3.94 12.53 -21.33
N ARG A 362 -2.73 13.11 -21.35
CA ARG A 362 -1.48 12.36 -21.62
C ARG A 362 -1.26 11.24 -20.61
N LEU A 363 -1.36 11.53 -19.32
CA LEU A 363 -1.18 10.55 -18.26
C LEU A 363 -2.25 9.45 -18.33
N LEU A 364 -3.52 9.81 -18.49
CA LEU A 364 -4.61 8.85 -18.62
C LEU A 364 -4.41 7.94 -19.84
N SER A 365 -3.97 8.49 -20.98
CA SER A 365 -3.69 7.70 -22.18
C SER A 365 -2.55 6.69 -21.95
N PHE A 366 -1.52 7.06 -21.19
CA PHE A 366 -0.42 6.17 -20.84
C PHE A 366 -0.85 5.05 -19.88
N VAL A 367 -1.68 5.38 -18.88
CA VAL A 367 -2.23 4.39 -17.93
C VAL A 367 -3.13 3.39 -18.65
N VAL A 368 -4.04 3.87 -19.50
CA VAL A 368 -4.98 3.01 -20.26
C VAL A 368 -4.25 2.12 -21.25
N SER A 369 -3.28 2.67 -22.00
CA SER A 369 -2.47 1.87 -22.93
C SER A 369 -1.59 0.85 -22.22
N SER A 370 -1.01 1.20 -21.07
CA SER A 370 -0.25 0.27 -20.23
C SER A 370 -1.14 -0.87 -19.75
N PHE A 371 -2.35 -0.56 -19.29
CA PHE A 371 -3.31 -1.57 -18.83
C PHE A 371 -3.74 -2.51 -19.94
N ALA A 372 -4.09 -1.97 -21.11
CA ALA A 372 -4.47 -2.76 -22.27
C ALA A 372 -3.33 -3.70 -22.71
N THR A 373 -2.09 -3.20 -22.74
CA THR A 373 -0.91 -3.99 -23.12
C THR A 373 -0.64 -5.11 -22.12
N CYS A 374 -0.65 -4.80 -20.82
CA CYS A 374 -0.36 -5.80 -19.79
C CYS A 374 -1.46 -6.88 -19.71
N LEU A 375 -2.73 -6.49 -19.90
CA LEU A 375 -3.82 -7.45 -20.00
C LEU A 375 -3.67 -8.33 -21.24
N ALA A 376 -3.26 -7.76 -22.38
CA ALA A 376 -3.03 -8.52 -23.60
C ALA A 376 -1.93 -9.58 -23.45
N ILE A 377 -0.88 -9.25 -22.68
CA ILE A 377 0.20 -10.20 -22.35
C ILE A 377 -0.31 -11.31 -21.43
N ASN A 378 -1.05 -10.98 -20.37
CA ASN A 378 -1.50 -11.99 -19.38
C ASN A 378 -2.64 -12.90 -19.89
N VAL A 379 -3.39 -12.48 -20.91
CA VAL A 379 -4.47 -13.26 -21.54
C VAL A 379 -3.98 -13.99 -22.81
N ASP A 380 -2.68 -13.97 -23.09
CA ASP A 380 -2.06 -14.61 -24.27
C ASP A 380 -2.74 -14.23 -25.61
N LEU A 381 -3.10 -12.95 -25.77
CA LEU A 381 -3.62 -12.43 -27.04
C LEU A 381 -2.57 -12.52 -28.16
N PRO A 382 -2.95 -12.56 -29.46
CA PRO A 382 -2.00 -12.66 -30.56
C PRO A 382 -0.89 -11.61 -30.50
N THR A 383 0.34 -12.01 -30.81
CA THR A 383 1.55 -11.16 -30.73
C THR A 383 1.41 -9.85 -31.52
N SER A 384 0.66 -9.84 -32.62
CA SER A 384 0.34 -8.62 -33.36
C SER A 384 -0.45 -7.59 -32.56
N VAL A 385 -1.41 -8.04 -31.72
CA VAL A 385 -2.19 -7.18 -30.82
C VAL A 385 -1.31 -6.66 -29.69
N GLN A 386 -0.45 -7.52 -29.12
CA GLN A 386 0.51 -7.13 -28.08
C GLN A 386 1.48 -6.05 -28.59
N LEU A 387 2.02 -6.23 -29.80
CA LEU A 387 2.92 -5.24 -30.42
C LEU A 387 2.21 -3.93 -30.76
N ALA A 388 0.96 -3.99 -31.25
CA ALA A 388 0.16 -2.80 -31.52
C ALA A 388 -0.10 -2.01 -30.24
N LEU A 389 -0.56 -2.65 -29.17
CA LEU A 389 -0.78 -1.99 -27.87
C LEU A 389 0.54 -1.50 -27.26
N GLY A 390 1.61 -2.29 -27.33
CA GLY A 390 2.95 -1.87 -26.90
C GLY A 390 3.45 -0.62 -27.63
N SER A 391 3.16 -0.49 -28.92
CA SER A 391 3.50 0.72 -29.69
C SER A 391 2.74 1.95 -29.18
N THR A 392 1.49 1.80 -28.73
CA THR A 392 0.72 2.90 -28.13
C THR A 392 1.29 3.36 -26.79
N VAL A 393 1.86 2.46 -25.99
CA VAL A 393 2.56 2.80 -24.73
C VAL A 393 3.82 3.62 -25.04
N LEU A 394 4.59 3.23 -26.05
CA LEU A 394 5.79 3.98 -26.46
C LEU A 394 5.44 5.37 -27.01
N LEU A 395 4.37 5.47 -27.81
CA LEU A 395 3.90 6.75 -28.33
C LEU A 395 3.40 7.69 -27.22
N THR A 396 2.64 7.17 -26.25
CA THR A 396 2.17 7.96 -25.11
C THR A 396 3.31 8.34 -24.16
N TYR A 397 4.31 7.48 -23.96
CA TYR A 397 5.54 7.83 -23.26
C TYR A 397 6.32 8.95 -23.97
N TRP A 398 6.53 8.82 -25.27
CA TRP A 398 7.20 9.85 -26.08
C TRP A 398 6.45 11.19 -26.00
N TRP A 399 5.13 11.15 -25.97
CA TRP A 399 4.27 12.33 -25.82
C TRP A 399 4.39 12.98 -24.43
N ILE A 400 4.58 12.20 -23.37
CA ILE A 400 4.87 12.71 -22.02
C ILE A 400 6.29 13.29 -21.97
N HIS A 401 7.28 12.58 -22.53
CA HIS A 401 8.68 13.00 -22.53
C HIS A 401 8.91 14.34 -23.23
N ASN A 402 8.20 14.59 -24.33
CA ASN A 402 8.31 15.86 -25.07
C ASN A 402 7.39 16.95 -24.52
N GLY A 403 6.69 16.70 -23.42
CA GLY A 403 5.96 17.73 -22.69
C GLY A 403 6.90 18.65 -21.92
N THR A 404 6.55 19.93 -21.83
CA THR A 404 7.19 20.87 -20.92
C THR A 404 6.94 20.43 -19.47
N LEU A 405 7.93 19.76 -18.88
CA LEU A 405 7.96 19.48 -17.44
C LEU A 405 8.34 20.77 -16.72
N HIS A 406 7.56 21.17 -15.72
CA HIS A 406 7.88 22.34 -14.91
C HIS A 406 9.23 22.12 -14.18
N PRO A 407 10.09 23.14 -14.10
CA PRO A 407 11.38 23.03 -13.45
C PRO A 407 11.22 22.70 -11.95
N VAL A 408 12.16 21.89 -11.44
CA VAL A 408 12.19 21.45 -10.04
C VAL A 408 12.27 22.67 -9.12
N CYS A 409 11.35 22.79 -8.16
CA CYS A 409 11.37 23.86 -7.17
C CYS A 409 12.63 23.74 -6.29
N SER A 410 13.39 24.83 -6.09
CA SER A 410 14.74 24.79 -5.49
C SER A 410 14.79 24.42 -4.00
N THR A 411 13.64 24.17 -3.37
CA THR A 411 13.50 23.88 -1.94
C THR A 411 13.47 22.39 -1.59
N THR A 412 13.44 21.49 -2.59
CA THR A 412 13.27 20.05 -2.33
C THR A 412 14.60 19.34 -2.11
N VAL A 413 14.76 18.68 -0.96
CA VAL A 413 15.98 17.93 -0.60
C VAL A 413 16.12 16.60 -1.37
N PHE A 414 14.99 15.98 -1.74
CA PHE A 414 14.96 14.74 -2.54
C PHE A 414 14.16 14.95 -3.83
N VAL A 415 14.73 14.52 -4.96
CA VAL A 415 14.13 14.59 -6.30
C VAL A 415 14.26 13.22 -6.94
N CYS A 416 13.19 12.69 -7.53
CA CYS A 416 13.24 11.41 -8.23
C CYS A 416 14.24 11.49 -9.39
N PRO A 417 15.16 10.51 -9.52
CA PRO A 417 16.05 10.45 -10.67
C PRO A 417 15.27 10.18 -11.96
N TRP A 418 15.79 10.68 -13.08
CA TRP A 418 15.30 10.38 -14.44
C TRP A 418 13.79 10.56 -14.64
N VAL A 419 13.23 11.69 -14.21
CA VAL A 419 11.88 12.10 -14.59
C VAL A 419 11.87 12.48 -16.07
N PRO A 420 10.93 11.98 -16.91
CA PRO A 420 9.71 11.23 -16.57
C PRO A 420 9.81 9.69 -16.66
N ALA A 421 10.98 9.12 -16.97
CA ALA A 421 11.17 7.69 -17.18
C ALA A 421 10.82 6.84 -15.94
N VAL A 422 11.32 7.20 -14.76
CA VAL A 422 11.08 6.42 -13.52
C VAL A 422 9.59 6.35 -13.14
N PRO A 423 8.83 7.47 -13.11
CA PRO A 423 7.38 7.40 -12.91
C PRO A 423 6.64 6.55 -13.94
N CYS A 424 7.00 6.63 -15.23
CA CYS A 424 6.36 5.85 -16.29
C CYS A 424 6.65 4.35 -16.14
N LEU A 425 7.89 3.99 -15.78
CA LEU A 425 8.27 2.61 -15.48
C LEU A 425 7.51 2.07 -14.27
N GLY A 426 7.33 2.88 -13.21
CA GLY A 426 6.53 2.51 -12.04
C GLY A 426 5.06 2.24 -12.38
N ILE A 427 4.44 3.10 -13.20
CA ILE A 427 3.07 2.89 -13.67
C ILE A 427 2.97 1.59 -14.48
N PHE A 428 3.89 1.38 -15.43
CA PHE A 428 3.91 0.19 -16.27
C PHE A 428 4.09 -1.08 -15.43
N SER A 429 5.06 -1.09 -14.52
CA SER A 429 5.34 -2.25 -13.67
C SER A 429 4.19 -2.58 -12.72
N ASN A 430 3.57 -1.58 -12.08
CA ASN A 430 2.44 -1.79 -11.18
C ASN A 430 1.21 -2.30 -11.96
N THR A 431 0.99 -1.74 -13.14
CA THR A 431 -0.10 -2.17 -14.03
C THR A 431 0.08 -3.61 -14.45
N TYR A 432 1.32 -3.99 -14.79
CA TYR A 432 1.68 -5.36 -15.12
C TYR A 432 1.36 -6.31 -13.96
N MET A 433 1.86 -6.02 -12.75
CA MET A 433 1.63 -6.84 -11.56
C MET A 433 0.13 -6.99 -11.24
N MET A 434 -0.64 -5.92 -11.43
CA MET A 434 -2.09 -5.93 -11.24
C MET A 434 -2.79 -6.87 -12.25
N THR A 435 -2.37 -6.86 -13.51
CA THR A 435 -2.93 -7.74 -14.54
C THR A 435 -2.50 -9.21 -14.42
N SER A 436 -1.39 -9.49 -13.74
CA SER A 436 -0.91 -10.85 -13.46
C SER A 436 -1.67 -11.55 -12.34
N LEU A 437 -2.57 -10.84 -11.65
CA LEU A 437 -3.50 -11.47 -10.70
C LEU A 437 -4.52 -12.36 -11.44
N PRO A 438 -4.98 -13.47 -10.82
CA PRO A 438 -5.94 -14.37 -11.44
C PRO A 438 -7.17 -13.63 -11.96
N LEU A 439 -7.68 -13.98 -13.15
CA LEU A 439 -8.90 -13.39 -13.72
C LEU A 439 -10.11 -13.45 -12.77
N LEU A 440 -10.14 -14.45 -11.89
CA LEU A 440 -11.13 -14.54 -10.82
C LEU A 440 -11.12 -13.30 -9.89
N ALA A 441 -9.94 -12.76 -9.56
CA ALA A 441 -9.82 -11.53 -8.79
C ALA A 441 -10.41 -10.32 -9.55
N TRP A 442 -10.23 -10.27 -10.87
CA TRP A 442 -10.82 -9.26 -11.75
C TRP A 442 -12.34 -9.38 -11.88
N TYR A 443 -12.86 -10.60 -12.04
CA TYR A 443 -14.30 -10.83 -12.04
C TYR A 443 -14.96 -10.37 -10.75
N HIS A 444 -14.32 -10.62 -9.59
CA HIS A 444 -14.81 -10.13 -8.30
C HIS A 444 -14.74 -8.61 -8.14
N LEU A 445 -13.81 -7.94 -8.84
CA LEU A 445 -13.66 -6.49 -8.85
C LEU A 445 -14.68 -5.79 -9.77
N LEU A 446 -15.16 -6.47 -10.82
CA LEU A 446 -16.09 -5.90 -11.81
C LEU A 446 -17.55 -6.32 -11.60
N SER A 447 -17.83 -7.45 -10.94
CA SER A 447 -19.20 -7.95 -10.79
C SER A 447 -19.96 -7.24 -9.65
N ILE A 448 -20.65 -6.14 -9.97
CA ILE A 448 -21.70 -5.57 -9.12
C ILE A 448 -23.05 -6.30 -9.36
N THR A 449 -23.26 -6.85 -10.56
CA THR A 449 -24.59 -7.21 -11.09
C THR A 449 -25.04 -8.65 -10.82
N ASN A 450 -24.15 -9.58 -10.45
CA ASN A 450 -24.49 -11.01 -10.34
C ASN A 450 -25.21 -11.40 -9.03
N TYR A 451 -25.48 -10.45 -8.14
CA TYR A 451 -26.08 -10.73 -6.83
C TYR A 451 -27.59 -10.98 -6.89
N LEU A 452 -28.30 -10.39 -7.87
CA LEU A 452 -29.77 -10.49 -7.95
C LEU A 452 -30.26 -11.78 -8.66
N THR A 453 -29.45 -12.37 -9.53
CA THR A 453 -29.88 -13.51 -10.38
C THR A 453 -29.40 -14.87 -9.91
N ARG A 454 -28.50 -14.96 -8.91
CA ARG A 454 -27.84 -16.22 -8.53
C ARG A 454 -27.85 -16.52 -7.02
N TYR A 455 -28.89 -16.07 -6.32
CA TYR A 455 -29.10 -16.26 -4.87
C TYR A 455 -29.38 -17.71 -4.43
N HIS A 456 -29.23 -18.72 -5.30
CA HIS A 456 -29.67 -20.08 -4.99
C HIS A 456 -28.65 -21.22 -5.15
N GLN A 457 -27.38 -20.99 -5.50
CA GLN A 457 -26.51 -22.14 -5.79
C GLN A 457 -25.02 -22.15 -5.37
N LEU A 458 -24.44 -21.16 -4.68
CA LEU A 458 -22.99 -21.24 -4.38
C LEU A 458 -22.63 -20.98 -2.92
N LYS A 459 -22.06 -22.03 -2.31
CA LYS A 459 -21.60 -22.18 -0.94
C LYS A 459 -20.23 -21.50 -0.67
N ASP A 460 -19.88 -20.47 -1.45
CA ASP A 460 -18.57 -19.78 -1.41
C ASP A 460 -18.76 -18.25 -1.20
N HIS A 461 -19.04 -17.85 0.04
CA HIS A 461 -19.54 -16.53 0.41
C HIS A 461 -18.50 -15.41 0.62
N THR A 462 -17.34 -15.40 -0.03
CA THR A 462 -16.28 -14.40 0.30
C THR A 462 -15.70 -13.65 -0.90
N ARG A 463 -16.50 -13.35 -1.93
CA ARG A 463 -15.93 -13.10 -3.27
C ARG A 463 -16.50 -11.92 -4.09
N THR A 464 -17.11 -10.90 -3.49
CA THR A 464 -17.52 -9.66 -4.22
C THR A 464 -17.35 -8.35 -3.43
N GLY A 465 -16.37 -8.28 -2.53
CA GLY A 465 -16.25 -7.18 -1.55
C GLY A 465 -15.76 -5.84 -2.13
N VAL A 466 -14.77 -5.84 -3.02
CA VAL A 466 -14.07 -4.59 -3.42
C VAL A 466 -14.93 -3.71 -4.33
N ALA A 467 -15.62 -4.30 -5.31
CA ALA A 467 -16.52 -3.55 -6.21
C ALA A 467 -17.67 -2.90 -5.43
N MET A 468 -18.26 -3.66 -4.50
CA MET A 468 -19.32 -3.19 -3.61
C MET A 468 -18.79 -2.09 -2.68
N TRP A 469 -17.59 -2.27 -2.14
CA TRP A 469 -16.91 -1.25 -1.33
C TRP A 469 -16.73 0.05 -2.10
N MET A 470 -16.23 -0.01 -3.33
CA MET A 470 -16.07 1.17 -4.18
C MET A 470 -17.41 1.82 -4.53
N GLY A 471 -18.44 1.02 -4.81
CA GLY A 471 -19.81 1.51 -5.03
C GLY A 471 -20.37 2.25 -3.81
N VAL A 472 -20.18 1.70 -2.61
CA VAL A 472 -20.55 2.36 -1.35
C VAL A 472 -19.76 3.65 -1.15
N GLY A 473 -18.45 3.64 -1.45
CA GLY A 473 -17.60 4.84 -1.34
C GLY A 473 -18.05 5.97 -2.27
N ILE A 474 -18.36 5.66 -3.53
CA ILE A 474 -18.89 6.64 -4.50
C ILE A 474 -20.26 7.16 -4.06
N PHE A 475 -21.13 6.27 -3.59
CA PHE A 475 -22.45 6.64 -3.08
C PHE A 475 -22.36 7.57 -1.87
N LEU A 476 -21.53 7.24 -0.88
CA LEU A 476 -21.30 8.07 0.30
C LEU A 476 -20.72 9.44 -0.07
N TYR A 477 -19.77 9.48 -1.00
CA TYR A 477 -19.24 10.76 -1.50
C TYR A 477 -20.33 11.60 -2.18
N GLY A 478 -21.14 10.96 -3.04
CA GLY A 478 -22.20 11.64 -3.78
C GLY A 478 -23.32 12.18 -2.89
N CYS A 479 -23.73 11.43 -1.88
CA CYS A 479 -24.78 11.84 -0.94
C CYS A 479 -24.27 12.84 0.10
N TYR A 480 -23.00 12.75 0.49
CA TYR A 480 -22.46 13.47 1.63
C TYR A 480 -21.24 14.31 1.30
N GLY A 481 -20.16 13.71 0.80
CA GLY A 481 -18.87 14.38 0.55
C GLY A 481 -18.97 15.65 -0.30
N VAL A 482 -19.70 15.59 -1.42
CA VAL A 482 -19.89 16.73 -2.36
C VAL A 482 -20.47 17.98 -1.68
N HIS A 483 -21.33 17.81 -0.67
CA HIS A 483 -22.01 18.92 0.01
C HIS A 483 -21.22 19.50 1.19
N HIS A 484 -20.14 18.82 1.59
CA HIS A 484 -19.60 18.94 2.93
C HIS A 484 -18.08 19.15 2.96
N SER A 485 -17.37 18.83 1.88
CA SER A 485 -16.01 19.31 1.68
C SER A 485 -16.00 20.82 1.44
N LYS A 486 -15.45 21.57 2.40
CA LYS A 486 -15.40 23.05 2.41
C LYS A 486 -14.03 23.64 2.10
N LEU A 487 -13.07 22.84 1.62
CA LEU A 487 -11.67 23.25 1.47
C LEU A 487 -11.38 24.22 0.31
N GLY A 488 -12.40 24.80 -0.33
CA GLY A 488 -12.27 25.75 -1.44
C GLY A 488 -12.76 27.18 -1.17
N ASP A 489 -13.36 27.48 0.00
CA ASP A 489 -14.00 28.80 0.24
C ASP A 489 -13.08 29.86 0.86
N ASN A 490 -11.83 29.53 1.21
CA ASN A 490 -10.87 30.49 1.79
C ASN A 490 -9.84 30.92 0.73
N GLU A 491 -10.26 31.77 -0.21
CA GLU A 491 -9.42 32.32 -1.30
C GLU A 491 -8.34 33.31 -0.84
N GLU A 492 -8.31 33.75 0.44
CA GLU A 492 -7.41 34.85 0.84
C GLU A 492 -5.94 34.46 1.07
N GLU A 493 -5.58 33.18 1.03
CA GLU A 493 -4.19 32.76 1.32
C GLU A 493 -3.48 31.89 0.28
N SER A 494 -3.98 31.68 -0.94
CA SER A 494 -3.28 30.85 -1.93
C SER A 494 -2.68 31.66 -3.09
N GLN A 495 -1.37 31.57 -3.33
CA GLN A 495 -0.81 31.90 -4.64
C GLN A 495 -1.02 30.71 -5.60
N PRO A 496 -1.31 30.96 -6.88
CA PRO A 496 -1.27 29.90 -7.89
C PRO A 496 0.17 29.39 -8.03
N LEU A 497 0.33 28.07 -8.09
CA LEU A 497 1.58 27.43 -8.52
C LEU A 497 2.02 28.06 -9.85
N ILE A 498 3.19 28.71 -9.85
CA ILE A 498 3.91 29.14 -11.06
C ILE A 498 4.92 28.05 -11.42
#